data_AF-A0A975G0Q9-F1
#
_entry.id   AF-A0A975G0Q9-F1
#
_cell.length_a   1.000
_cell.length_b   1.000
_cell.length_c   1.000
_cell.angle_alpha   90.00
_cell.angle_beta   90.00
_cell.angle_gamma   90.00
#
_symmetry.space_group_name_H-M   'P 1'
#
loop_
_entity.id
_entity.type
_entity.pdbx_description
1 polymer ?
#
loop_
_entity_poly.entity_id
_entity_poly.type
_entity_poly.pdbx_seq_one_letter_code
_entity_poly.pdbx_strand_id
1 'polypeptide(L)'
;MSQRILSFLAGAAIALAAASAALAGEPVSLRPDVASGRTVTLGDLFEGAGAAGEVMVGYGAPAGQSAVLDAGEVQAIARQHGLDWANPQGLRRIVVRSDMAGDPSRGAPAGKMIDALTWARNIAAGEIIQPTDLTYAKVPSFSAPGDMPRDADALIGKAARRPLRAGSAAAMHDAAAAEVIKRDDVVQVSYQADGISLILTGKAMAAAHAGEPVAVMNTVSKKVLQAIAIGPDQAVVGPAAEQYRAAFPSSQQFAAR
;
A
#
# COMPACT_ATOMS: atom_id res chain seq x y z
N MET A 1 -49.05 -87.67 24.26
CA MET A 1 -48.41 -87.30 25.54
C MET A 1 -47.51 -86.11 25.25
N SER A 2 -48.06 -84.90 25.41
CA SER A 2 -47.45 -83.62 25.02
C SER A 2 -46.54 -83.10 26.13
N GLN A 3 -45.43 -82.45 25.73
CA GLN A 3 -44.56 -81.44 26.38
C GLN A 3 -43.17 -81.61 25.69
N ARG A 4 -42.39 -80.62 25.25
CA ARG A 4 -42.21 -79.21 25.65
C ARG A 4 -41.07 -78.58 24.81
N ILE A 5 -41.02 -77.23 24.75
CA ILE A 5 -39.84 -76.34 24.53
C ILE A 5 -39.40 -76.22 23.04
N LEU A 6 -39.72 -75.16 22.28
CA LEU A 6 -39.49 -73.70 22.40
C LEU A 6 -38.03 -73.27 22.15
N SER A 7 -37.84 -72.56 21.02
CA SER A 7 -36.81 -71.54 20.76
C SER A 7 -35.34 -71.97 20.59
N PHE A 8 -34.82 -71.92 19.36
CA PHE A 8 -33.49 -71.34 19.10
C PHE A 8 -33.46 -70.66 17.73
N LEU A 9 -33.54 -69.33 17.80
CA LEU A 9 -33.50 -68.35 16.73
C LEU A 9 -32.03 -67.94 16.52
N ALA A 10 -31.68 -67.65 15.26
CA ALA A 10 -30.61 -66.72 14.86
C ALA A 10 -29.19 -66.97 15.39
N GLY A 11 -28.38 -67.71 14.63
CA GLY A 11 -26.96 -67.85 14.92
C GLY A 11 -26.13 -68.22 13.71
N ALA A 12 -26.13 -67.43 12.64
CA ALA A 12 -25.20 -67.64 11.51
C ALA A 12 -25.02 -66.45 10.54
N ALA A 13 -25.25 -65.20 10.95
CA ALA A 13 -25.10 -64.03 10.06
C ALA A 13 -24.33 -62.85 10.70
N ILE A 14 -23.55 -63.10 11.75
CA ILE A 14 -22.71 -62.09 12.42
C ILE A 14 -21.28 -62.63 12.54
N ALA A 15 -20.65 -62.90 11.39
CA ALA A 15 -19.22 -63.25 11.35
C ALA A 15 -18.49 -62.59 10.17
N LEU A 16 -19.11 -61.64 9.48
CA LEU A 16 -18.53 -60.98 8.30
C LEU A 16 -18.69 -59.44 8.35
N ALA A 17 -18.54 -58.84 9.53
CA ALA A 17 -18.62 -57.37 9.68
C ALA A 17 -17.52 -56.78 10.58
N ALA A 18 -16.49 -57.57 10.93
CA ALA A 18 -15.42 -57.13 11.83
C ALA A 18 -14.03 -57.38 11.23
N ALA A 19 -13.80 -56.91 9.99
CA ALA A 19 -12.46 -56.81 9.41
C ALA A 19 -12.39 -55.69 8.35
N SER A 20 -12.95 -54.53 8.67
CA SER A 20 -12.66 -53.26 7.99
C SER A 20 -12.91 -52.09 8.94
N ALA A 21 -12.35 -52.17 10.15
CA ALA A 21 -11.80 -50.97 10.76
C ALA A 21 -10.39 -50.83 10.16
N ALA A 22 -10.28 -50.49 8.88
CA ALA A 22 -10.06 -49.12 8.45
C ALA A 22 -8.93 -48.49 9.29
N LEU A 23 -7.75 -48.35 8.68
CA LEU A 23 -6.72 -47.38 9.08
C LEU A 23 -7.27 -45.95 8.87
N ALA A 24 -8.46 -45.65 9.38
CA ALA A 24 -9.01 -44.32 9.33
C ALA A 24 -8.24 -43.53 10.38
N GLY A 25 -7.35 -42.65 9.91
CA GLY A 25 -6.74 -41.66 10.77
C GLY A 25 -7.82 -40.89 11.52
N GLU A 26 -7.51 -40.45 12.72
CA GLU A 26 -8.45 -39.71 13.57
C GLU A 26 -8.88 -38.44 12.82
N PRO A 27 -10.19 -38.25 12.54
CA PRO A 27 -10.64 -37.12 11.74
C PRO A 27 -10.43 -35.83 12.53
N VAL A 28 -9.63 -34.91 11.99
CA VAL A 28 -9.31 -33.64 12.66
C VAL A 28 -9.82 -32.45 11.86
N SER A 29 -10.19 -31.40 12.60
CA SER A 29 -10.67 -30.14 12.03
C SER A 29 -9.70 -29.00 12.35
N LEU A 30 -9.45 -28.14 11.36
CA LEU A 30 -8.58 -26.98 11.52
C LEU A 30 -9.28 -25.93 12.40
N ARG A 31 -8.56 -25.39 13.38
CA ARG A 31 -9.06 -24.29 14.21
C ARG A 31 -9.24 -23.01 13.38
N PRO A 32 -10.31 -22.20 13.63
CA PRO A 32 -10.56 -20.96 12.92
C PRO A 32 -9.60 -19.82 13.30
N ASP A 33 -9.06 -19.84 14.52
CA ASP A 33 -8.00 -18.94 14.97
C ASP A 33 -6.79 -19.79 15.36
N VAL A 34 -5.86 -19.95 14.42
CA VAL A 34 -4.60 -20.63 14.69
C VAL A 34 -3.62 -19.60 15.23
N ALA A 35 -3.36 -19.70 16.53
CA ALA A 35 -2.37 -18.89 17.21
C ALA A 35 -1.23 -19.79 17.70
N SER A 36 0.01 -19.36 17.54
CA SER A 36 1.15 -20.13 18.02
C SER A 36 2.33 -19.23 18.39
N GLY A 37 3.18 -19.73 19.28
CA GLY A 37 4.36 -19.06 19.78
C GLY A 37 5.54 -19.15 18.81
N ARG A 38 6.68 -19.67 19.28
CA ARG A 38 7.90 -19.75 18.47
C ARG A 38 7.91 -20.95 17.50
N THR A 39 7.08 -21.96 17.75
CA THR A 39 7.00 -23.20 16.98
C THR A 39 5.53 -23.59 16.84
N VAL A 40 5.10 -23.84 15.60
CA VAL A 40 3.73 -24.26 15.30
C VAL A 40 3.63 -25.77 15.40
N THR A 41 2.68 -26.24 16.21
CA THR A 41 2.42 -27.67 16.42
C THR A 41 1.09 -28.12 15.81
N LEU A 42 0.89 -29.43 15.64
CA LEU A 42 -0.41 -29.96 15.21
C LEU A 42 -1.53 -29.67 16.21
N GLY A 43 -1.22 -29.55 17.51
CA GLY A 43 -2.18 -29.16 18.55
C GLY A 43 -2.66 -27.70 18.44
N ASP A 44 -1.79 -26.81 17.95
CA ASP A 44 -2.14 -25.42 17.69
C ASP A 44 -3.04 -25.28 16.45
N LEU A 45 -2.86 -26.17 15.47
CA LEU A 45 -3.56 -26.14 14.19
C LEU A 45 -4.92 -26.85 14.24
N PHE A 46 -4.99 -28.00 14.92
CA PHE A 46 -6.13 -28.90 14.84
C PHE A 46 -6.85 -29.12 16.17
N GLU A 47 -8.18 -29.22 16.10
CA GLU A 47 -8.99 -29.76 17.20
C GLU A 47 -8.96 -31.30 17.13
N GLY A 48 -8.71 -31.95 18.27
CA GLY A 48 -8.62 -33.42 18.34
C GLY A 48 -7.26 -34.01 17.95
N ALA A 49 -6.17 -33.23 18.00
CA ALA A 49 -4.82 -33.72 17.63
C ALA A 49 -4.25 -34.82 18.56
N GLY A 50 -4.84 -35.05 19.73
CA GLY A 50 -4.47 -36.14 20.65
C GLY A 50 -2.97 -36.20 20.95
N ALA A 51 -2.39 -37.41 20.88
CA ALA A 51 -0.96 -37.66 21.09
C ALA A 51 -0.05 -37.05 20.00
N ALA A 52 -0.60 -36.75 18.82
CA ALA A 52 0.12 -36.08 17.74
C ALA A 52 0.20 -34.55 17.95
N GLY A 53 -0.40 -34.01 19.01
CA GLY A 53 -0.43 -32.57 19.30
C GLY A 53 0.94 -31.91 19.46
N GLU A 54 1.96 -32.63 19.95
CA GLU A 54 3.32 -32.10 20.16
C GLU A 54 4.19 -32.08 18.88
N VAL A 55 3.69 -32.62 17.78
CA VAL A 55 4.44 -32.69 16.52
C VAL A 55 4.60 -31.29 15.94
N MET A 56 5.85 -30.89 15.75
CA MET A 56 6.22 -29.61 15.15
C MET A 56 5.98 -29.64 13.64
N VAL A 57 5.21 -28.67 13.15
CA VAL A 57 4.88 -28.48 11.73
C VAL A 57 5.76 -27.39 11.12
N GLY A 58 6.18 -26.40 11.90
CA GLY A 58 7.07 -25.35 11.40
C GLY A 58 7.42 -24.29 12.44
N TYR A 59 8.16 -23.27 11.98
CA TYR A 59 8.49 -22.11 12.81
C TYR A 59 7.35 -21.09 12.81
N GLY A 60 7.07 -20.54 13.99
CA GLY A 60 6.13 -19.44 14.16
C GLY A 60 6.71 -18.11 13.66
N ALA A 61 5.86 -17.10 13.50
CA ALA A 61 6.29 -15.77 13.12
C ALA A 61 6.81 -14.98 14.33
N PRO A 62 7.67 -13.96 14.11
CA PRO A 62 8.00 -13.00 15.16
C PRO A 62 6.76 -12.32 15.73
N ALA A 63 6.87 -11.83 16.96
CA ALA A 63 5.77 -11.21 17.67
C ALA A 63 5.11 -10.08 16.86
N GLY A 64 3.77 -10.11 16.76
CA GLY A 64 2.99 -9.17 15.95
C GLY A 64 2.95 -9.46 14.44
N GLN A 65 3.59 -10.54 13.97
CA GLN A 65 3.53 -10.99 12.57
C GLN A 65 2.72 -12.28 12.43
N SER A 66 2.47 -12.71 11.18
CA SER A 66 1.79 -13.98 10.87
C SER A 66 2.71 -14.89 10.07
N ALA A 67 2.75 -16.17 10.44
CA ALA A 67 3.43 -17.21 9.67
C ALA A 67 2.47 -17.80 8.65
N VAL A 68 3.00 -18.22 7.51
CA VAL A 68 2.23 -18.88 6.47
C VAL A 68 2.75 -20.30 6.32
N LEU A 69 1.90 -21.28 6.59
CA LEU A 69 2.18 -22.70 6.39
C LEU A 69 1.50 -23.21 5.13
N ASP A 70 2.15 -24.10 4.41
CA ASP A 70 1.54 -24.80 3.28
C ASP A 70 0.57 -25.86 3.80
N ALA A 71 -0.69 -25.78 3.34
CA ALA A 71 -1.73 -26.68 3.82
C ALA A 71 -1.49 -28.14 3.38
N GLY A 72 -0.87 -28.37 2.22
CA GLY A 72 -0.54 -29.70 1.74
C GLY A 72 0.55 -30.36 2.59
N GLU A 73 1.56 -29.59 2.98
CA GLU A 73 2.61 -30.04 3.90
C GLU A 73 2.04 -30.37 5.28
N VAL A 74 1.20 -29.49 5.84
CA VAL A 74 0.51 -29.74 7.12
C VAL A 74 -0.35 -31.01 7.04
N GLN A 75 -1.09 -31.22 5.94
CA GLN A 75 -1.91 -32.41 5.74
C GLN A 75 -1.06 -33.69 5.61
N ALA A 76 0.11 -33.61 4.96
CA ALA A 76 1.03 -34.74 4.85
C ALA A 76 1.60 -35.13 6.22
N ILE A 77 2.03 -34.15 7.02
CA ILE A 77 2.53 -34.36 8.38
C ILE A 77 1.42 -34.92 9.28
N ALA A 78 0.21 -34.37 9.22
CA ALA A 78 -0.94 -34.87 9.97
C ALA A 78 -1.22 -36.36 9.67
N ARG A 79 -1.24 -36.74 8.38
CA ARG A 79 -1.47 -38.13 7.95
C ARG A 79 -0.37 -39.08 8.39
N GLN A 80 0.89 -38.65 8.38
CA GLN A 80 2.01 -39.46 8.88
C GLN A 80 1.84 -39.81 10.36
N HIS A 81 1.20 -38.92 11.12
CA HIS A 81 0.92 -39.09 12.54
C HIS A 81 -0.49 -39.62 12.83
N GLY A 82 -1.17 -40.17 11.83
CA GLY A 82 -2.46 -40.83 11.99
C GLY A 82 -3.65 -39.89 12.15
N LEU A 83 -3.51 -38.61 11.81
CA LEU A 83 -4.61 -37.65 11.74
C LEU A 83 -5.07 -37.51 10.29
N ASP A 84 -6.37 -37.56 10.04
CA ASP A 84 -6.92 -37.29 8.70
C ASP A 84 -7.65 -35.95 8.68
N TRP A 85 -6.99 -34.96 8.09
CA TRP A 85 -7.61 -33.67 7.79
C TRP A 85 -8.16 -33.68 6.37
N ALA A 86 -9.49 -33.66 6.23
CA ALA A 86 -10.16 -33.68 4.93
C ALA A 86 -10.00 -32.38 4.11
N ASN A 87 -9.50 -31.29 4.74
CA ASN A 87 -9.38 -29.95 4.14
C ASN A 87 -10.61 -29.55 3.28
N PRO A 88 -11.82 -29.48 3.88
CA PRO A 88 -13.07 -29.29 3.14
C PRO A 88 -13.14 -27.93 2.40
N GLN A 89 -12.35 -26.95 2.85
CA GLN A 89 -12.28 -25.62 2.26
C GLN A 89 -11.23 -25.50 1.15
N GLY A 90 -10.50 -26.57 0.84
CA GLY A 90 -9.45 -26.56 -0.19
C GLY A 90 -8.35 -25.53 0.09
N LEU A 91 -8.05 -25.29 1.37
CA LEU A 91 -7.03 -24.32 1.78
C LEU A 91 -5.68 -24.75 1.19
N ARG A 92 -4.97 -23.79 0.59
CA ARG A 92 -3.58 -23.96 0.16
C ARG A 92 -2.60 -23.43 1.19
N ARG A 93 -3.04 -22.46 1.99
CA ARG A 93 -2.22 -21.76 2.96
C ARG A 93 -2.97 -21.60 4.27
N ILE A 94 -2.28 -21.83 5.37
CA ILE A 94 -2.78 -21.62 6.73
C ILE A 94 -2.00 -20.44 7.30
N VAL A 95 -2.73 -19.40 7.69
CA VAL A 95 -2.13 -18.21 8.32
C VAL A 95 -2.19 -18.41 9.83
N VAL A 96 -1.02 -18.46 10.45
CA VAL A 96 -0.86 -18.64 11.90
C VAL A 96 -0.48 -17.30 12.51
N ARG A 97 -1.32 -16.76 13.39
CA ARG A 97 -1.04 -15.51 14.09
C ARG A 97 -0.04 -15.80 15.22
N SER A 98 0.97 -14.96 15.39
CA SER A 98 1.81 -15.04 16.58
C SER A 98 0.99 -14.67 17.82
N ASP A 99 0.88 -15.57 18.79
CA ASP A 99 0.29 -15.29 20.11
C ASP A 99 1.29 -14.60 21.06
N MET A 100 2.58 -14.59 20.69
CA MET A 100 3.60 -13.86 21.41
C MET A 100 3.20 -12.38 21.39
N ALA A 101 2.90 -11.86 22.59
CA ALA A 101 2.80 -10.44 22.80
C ALA A 101 4.09 -9.81 22.28
N GLY A 102 3.96 -9.03 21.19
CA GLY A 102 5.01 -8.11 20.82
C GLY A 102 5.32 -7.29 22.05
N ASP A 103 6.59 -7.21 22.43
CA ASP A 103 7.00 -6.21 23.40
C ASP A 103 6.36 -4.88 22.96
N PRO A 104 5.47 -4.26 23.76
CA PRO A 104 4.83 -3.01 23.37
C PRO A 104 5.88 -1.92 23.10
N SER A 105 7.10 -2.08 23.61
CA SER A 105 8.29 -1.26 23.34
C SER A 105 8.91 -1.48 21.94
N ARG A 106 8.55 -2.57 21.25
CA ARG A 106 8.92 -2.87 19.84
C ARG A 106 7.83 -2.49 18.84
N GLY A 107 6.68 -1.97 19.29
CA GLY A 107 5.94 -1.01 18.48
C GLY A 107 6.90 0.14 18.15
N ALA A 108 6.87 0.64 16.90
CA ALA A 108 7.84 1.58 16.34
C ALA A 108 8.39 2.52 17.43
N PRO A 109 9.73 2.68 17.57
CA PRO A 109 10.30 3.42 18.68
C PRO A 109 9.52 4.71 18.81
N ALA A 110 8.99 5.00 20.00
CA ALA A 110 8.45 6.31 20.33
C ALA A 110 9.65 7.28 20.35
N GLY A 111 10.20 7.51 19.16
CA GLY A 111 11.28 8.41 18.89
C GLY A 111 10.77 9.82 19.11
N LYS A 112 11.70 10.72 19.40
CA LYS A 112 11.46 12.15 19.52
C LYS A 112 10.42 12.60 18.49
N MET A 113 9.27 13.09 18.95
CA MET A 113 8.30 13.72 18.06
C MET A 113 8.91 15.02 17.55
N ILE A 114 8.89 15.21 16.24
CA ILE A 114 9.34 16.46 15.61
C ILE A 114 8.18 17.07 14.84
N ASP A 115 8.18 18.39 14.74
CA ASP A 115 7.26 19.10 13.87
C ASP A 115 7.73 18.89 12.42
N ALA A 116 6.94 18.13 11.66
CA ALA A 116 7.22 17.82 10.28
C ALA A 116 6.15 18.40 9.35
N LEU A 117 6.58 18.77 8.15
CA LEU A 117 5.65 19.10 7.08
C LEU A 117 5.03 17.79 6.59
N THR A 118 3.70 17.73 6.53
CA THR A 118 2.93 16.56 6.15
C THR A 118 1.90 16.91 5.08
N TRP A 119 1.50 15.90 4.30
CA TRP A 119 0.48 16.08 3.27
C TRP A 119 -0.91 16.11 3.90
N ALA A 120 -1.66 17.19 3.68
CA ALA A 120 -3.01 17.36 4.21
C ALA A 120 -4.03 16.43 3.51
N ARG A 121 -3.76 16.05 2.26
CA ARG A 121 -4.62 15.17 1.45
C ARG A 121 -3.80 14.21 0.59
N ASN A 122 -4.49 13.28 -0.06
CA ASN A 122 -3.87 12.46 -1.09
C ASN A 122 -3.66 13.30 -2.36
N ILE A 123 -2.47 13.17 -2.96
CA ILE A 123 -2.07 13.89 -4.17
C ILE A 123 -1.66 12.87 -5.22
N ALA A 124 -2.17 13.00 -6.43
CA ALA A 124 -1.81 12.10 -7.53
C ALA A 124 -0.43 12.45 -8.11
N ALA A 125 0.22 11.47 -8.74
CA ALA A 125 1.46 11.76 -9.48
C ALA A 125 1.17 12.75 -10.64
N GLY A 126 2.02 13.76 -10.78
CA GLY A 126 1.90 14.84 -11.76
C GLY A 126 1.05 16.04 -11.29
N GLU A 127 0.36 15.93 -10.17
CA GLU A 127 -0.46 17.03 -9.62
C GLU A 127 0.41 18.13 -9.02
N ILE A 128 0.02 19.39 -9.22
CA ILE A 128 0.73 20.57 -8.71
C ILE A 128 0.42 20.76 -7.23
N ILE A 129 1.46 20.81 -6.41
CA ILE A 129 1.37 20.98 -4.96
C ILE A 129 0.92 22.40 -4.63
N GLN A 130 -0.20 22.52 -3.94
CA GLN A 130 -0.74 23.79 -3.47
C GLN A 130 -0.31 24.10 -2.03
N PRO A 131 -0.35 25.36 -1.59
CA PRO A 131 -0.11 25.72 -0.19
C PRO A 131 -1.06 25.01 0.78
N THR A 132 -2.29 24.73 0.36
CA THR A 132 -3.31 24.03 1.17
C THR A 132 -3.02 22.54 1.37
N ASP A 133 -2.12 21.97 0.57
CA ASP A 133 -1.80 20.54 0.60
C ASP A 133 -0.75 20.20 1.65
N LEU A 134 -0.15 21.22 2.28
CA LEU A 134 0.94 21.10 3.23
C LEU A 134 0.47 21.57 4.61
N THR A 135 0.74 20.79 5.64
CA THR A 135 0.43 21.15 7.03
C THR A 135 1.50 20.66 7.99
N TYR A 136 1.73 21.40 9.07
CA TYR A 136 2.67 21.02 10.11
C TYR A 136 1.98 20.06 11.09
N ALA A 137 2.54 18.87 11.25
CA ALA A 137 2.06 17.87 12.20
C ALA A 137 3.21 17.24 12.98
N LYS A 138 2.92 16.82 14.21
CA LYS A 138 3.87 16.08 15.04
C LYS A 138 3.95 14.65 14.57
N VAL A 139 5.08 14.28 13.96
CA VAL A 139 5.36 12.91 13.53
C VAL A 139 6.55 12.35 14.28
N PRO A 140 6.63 11.02 14.47
CA PRO A 140 7.81 10.38 15.04
C PRO A 140 9.05 10.64 14.17
N SER A 141 10.21 10.92 14.77
CA SER A 141 11.44 11.22 14.04
C SER A 141 11.87 10.14 13.04
N PHE A 142 11.52 8.87 13.27
CA PHE A 142 11.83 7.77 12.34
C PHE A 142 11.00 7.81 11.05
N SER A 143 9.84 8.47 11.07
CA SER A 143 8.94 8.59 9.92
C SER A 143 9.24 9.81 9.05
N ALA A 144 10.06 10.74 9.56
CA ALA A 144 10.49 11.93 8.85
C ALA A 144 11.70 11.61 7.94
N PRO A 145 11.59 11.85 6.63
CA PRO A 145 12.72 11.70 5.69
C PRO A 145 13.86 12.66 6.03
N GLY A 146 15.10 12.25 5.77
CA GLY A 146 16.28 13.10 6.01
C GLY A 146 16.34 14.35 5.14
N ASP A 147 15.62 14.37 4.00
CA ASP A 147 15.51 15.51 3.09
C ASP A 147 14.20 16.30 3.26
N MET A 148 13.59 16.22 4.44
CA MET A 148 12.38 16.98 4.76
C MET A 148 12.62 18.49 4.51
N PRO A 149 11.76 19.17 3.74
CA PRO A 149 11.85 20.60 3.56
C PRO A 149 11.70 21.33 4.89
N ARG A 150 12.50 22.37 5.10
CA ARG A 150 12.37 23.26 6.26
C ARG A 150 11.16 24.19 6.15
N ASP A 151 10.70 24.42 4.92
CA ASP A 151 9.64 25.35 4.61
C ASP A 151 8.72 24.79 3.51
N ALA A 152 7.45 25.18 3.54
CA ALA A 152 6.43 24.75 2.59
C ALA A 152 6.71 25.30 1.18
N ASP A 153 7.28 26.51 1.09
CA ASP A 153 7.63 27.18 -0.17
C ASP A 153 8.57 26.37 -1.06
N ALA A 154 9.34 25.45 -0.47
CA ALA A 154 10.23 24.57 -1.23
C ALA A 154 9.49 23.51 -2.06
N LEU A 155 8.24 23.21 -1.74
CA LEU A 155 7.40 22.21 -2.41
C LEU A 155 6.24 22.83 -3.19
N ILE A 156 5.74 23.99 -2.77
CA ILE A 156 4.63 24.68 -3.44
C ILE A 156 4.98 24.97 -4.91
N GLY A 157 4.04 24.69 -5.82
CA GLY A 157 4.20 24.90 -7.26
C GLY A 157 4.97 23.80 -8.00
N LYS A 158 5.57 22.84 -7.29
CA LYS A 158 6.17 21.64 -7.90
C LYS A 158 5.09 20.59 -8.17
N ALA A 159 5.36 19.66 -9.09
CA ALA A 159 4.52 18.48 -9.27
C ALA A 159 4.98 17.33 -8.38
N ALA A 160 4.00 16.60 -7.84
CA ALA A 160 4.24 15.34 -7.15
C ALA A 160 4.84 14.31 -8.12
N ARG A 161 6.02 13.77 -7.82
CA ARG A 161 6.69 12.77 -8.65
C ARG A 161 6.06 11.37 -8.54
N ARG A 162 5.36 11.12 -7.43
CA ARG A 162 4.68 9.86 -7.11
C ARG A 162 3.36 10.17 -6.39
N PRO A 163 2.45 9.19 -6.26
CA PRO A 163 1.25 9.36 -5.44
C PRO A 163 1.63 9.60 -3.97
N LEU A 164 1.16 10.69 -3.39
CA LEU A 164 1.40 11.08 -2.00
C LEU A 164 0.14 10.83 -1.17
N ARG A 165 0.32 10.41 0.08
CA ARG A 165 -0.78 10.05 0.98
C ARG A 165 -0.96 11.09 2.07
N ALA A 166 -2.22 11.36 2.42
CA ALA A 166 -2.55 12.19 3.55
C ALA A 166 -1.87 11.67 4.83
N GLY A 167 -1.31 12.58 5.62
CA GLY A 167 -0.62 12.31 6.88
C GLY A 167 0.81 11.79 6.75
N SER A 168 1.32 11.50 5.56
CA SER A 168 2.75 11.16 5.41
C SER A 168 3.62 12.42 5.42
N ALA A 169 4.83 12.31 5.96
CA ALA A 169 5.81 13.39 5.94
C ALA A 169 6.21 13.74 4.50
N ALA A 170 6.30 15.04 4.22
CA ALA A 170 6.68 15.57 2.91
C ALA A 170 8.21 15.60 2.76
N ALA A 171 8.69 15.22 1.58
CA ALA A 171 10.11 15.18 1.26
C ALA A 171 10.47 16.01 0.02
N MET A 172 11.71 16.49 -0.07
CA MET A 172 12.19 17.18 -1.28
C MET A 172 12.16 16.27 -2.51
N HIS A 173 12.44 14.97 -2.37
CA HIS A 173 12.38 14.01 -3.48
C HIS A 173 10.97 13.64 -3.95
N ASP A 174 9.93 14.01 -3.20
CA ASP A 174 8.53 13.81 -3.58
C ASP A 174 8.07 14.78 -4.66
N ALA A 175 8.77 15.90 -4.83
CA ALA A 175 8.36 16.98 -5.70
C ALA A 175 9.43 17.32 -6.74
N ALA A 176 9.02 17.45 -7.99
CA ALA A 176 9.89 17.83 -9.11
C ALA A 176 9.28 19.01 -9.87
N ALA A 177 10.08 19.71 -10.68
CA ALA A 177 9.56 20.70 -11.60
C ALA A 177 8.52 20.03 -12.51
N ALA A 178 7.27 20.50 -12.46
CA ALA A 178 6.17 19.92 -13.21
C ALA A 178 6.38 20.23 -14.69
N GLU A 179 6.77 19.27 -15.53
CA GLU A 179 6.66 19.46 -16.98
C GLU A 179 5.17 19.51 -17.34
N VAL A 180 4.68 20.71 -17.62
CA VAL A 180 3.25 20.96 -17.87
C VAL A 180 2.97 21.20 -19.35
N ILE A 181 3.98 21.56 -20.13
CA ILE A 181 3.85 21.78 -21.57
C ILE A 181 4.98 21.02 -22.27
N LYS A 182 4.65 20.24 -23.29
CA LYS A 182 5.64 19.61 -24.17
C LYS A 182 5.86 20.44 -25.42
N ARG A 183 6.99 20.19 -26.07
CA ARG A 183 7.24 20.74 -27.40
C ARG A 183 6.13 20.25 -28.35
N ASP A 184 5.65 21.17 -29.17
CA ASP A 184 4.59 20.98 -30.16
C ASP A 184 3.15 20.82 -29.60
N ASP A 185 2.95 20.91 -28.28
CA ASP A 185 1.61 20.91 -27.67
C ASP A 185 0.80 22.16 -28.06
N VAL A 186 -0.52 22.02 -28.11
CA VAL A 186 -1.45 23.12 -28.38
C VAL A 186 -1.87 23.72 -27.04
N VAL A 187 -1.34 24.91 -26.73
CA VAL A 187 -1.55 25.59 -25.45
C VAL A 187 -2.48 26.78 -25.60
N GLN A 188 -3.30 26.99 -24.59
CA GLN A 188 -4.13 28.18 -24.43
C GLN A 188 -3.35 29.22 -23.65
N VAL A 189 -3.11 30.36 -24.29
CA VAL A 189 -2.37 31.47 -23.73
C VAL A 189 -3.37 32.56 -23.32
N SER A 190 -3.38 32.90 -22.04
CA SER A 190 -4.20 33.99 -21.50
C SER A 190 -3.34 35.24 -21.27
N TYR A 191 -3.86 36.39 -21.68
CA TYR A 191 -3.28 37.70 -21.39
C TYR A 191 -4.28 38.46 -20.54
N GLN A 192 -3.84 39.01 -19.40
CA GLN A 192 -4.66 39.89 -18.57
C GLN A 192 -3.86 41.16 -18.25
N ALA A 193 -4.41 42.31 -18.66
CA ALA A 193 -3.91 43.63 -18.31
C ALA A 193 -5.07 44.64 -18.32
N ASP A 194 -5.08 45.57 -17.37
CA ASP A 194 -6.02 46.71 -17.30
C ASP A 194 -7.51 46.34 -17.46
N GLY A 195 -7.93 45.20 -16.91
CA GLY A 195 -9.32 44.72 -16.97
C GLY A 195 -9.71 44.02 -18.29
N ILE A 196 -8.78 43.86 -19.23
CA ILE A 196 -8.99 43.15 -20.49
C ILE A 196 -8.38 41.75 -20.38
N SER A 197 -9.17 40.71 -20.67
CA SER A 197 -8.70 39.33 -20.81
C SER A 197 -8.76 38.90 -22.27
N LEU A 198 -7.63 38.39 -22.77
CA LEU A 198 -7.54 37.81 -24.12
C LEU A 198 -7.09 36.36 -24.01
N ILE A 199 -7.81 35.46 -24.68
CA ILE A 199 -7.46 34.05 -24.74
C ILE A 199 -7.10 33.74 -26.20
N LEU A 200 -5.88 33.25 -26.42
CA LEU A 200 -5.41 32.82 -27.72
C LEU A 200 -4.94 31.38 -27.65
N THR A 201 -5.07 30.66 -28.75
CA THR A 201 -4.52 29.30 -28.88
C THR A 201 -3.23 29.35 -29.69
N GLY A 202 -2.18 28.71 -29.18
CA GLY A 202 -0.89 28.66 -29.84
C GLY A 202 -0.24 27.29 -29.71
N LYS A 203 0.82 27.07 -30.49
CA LYS A 203 1.61 25.85 -30.44
C LYS A 203 2.91 26.11 -29.67
N ALA A 204 3.18 25.30 -28.65
CA ALA A 204 4.42 25.38 -27.88
C ALA A 204 5.62 24.99 -28.75
N MET A 205 6.67 25.81 -28.72
CA MET A 205 7.91 25.57 -29.48
C MET A 205 8.97 24.82 -28.67
N ALA A 206 8.81 24.78 -27.34
CA ALA A 206 9.68 24.09 -26.41
C ALA A 206 8.84 23.44 -25.30
N ALA A 207 9.40 22.42 -24.65
CA ALA A 207 8.85 21.93 -23.39
C ALA A 207 9.12 22.94 -22.28
N ALA A 208 8.22 23.06 -21.32
CA ALA A 208 8.38 23.96 -20.20
C ALA A 208 7.78 23.39 -18.92
N HIS A 209 8.45 23.68 -17.82
CA HIS A 209 7.94 23.38 -16.50
C HIS A 209 7.01 24.49 -15.98
N ALA A 210 6.16 24.17 -15.01
CA ALA A 210 5.30 25.17 -14.36
C ALA A 210 6.17 26.30 -13.77
N GLY A 211 5.81 27.55 -14.05
CA GLY A 211 6.58 28.74 -13.70
C GLY A 211 7.72 29.10 -14.66
N GLU A 212 8.04 28.25 -15.64
CA GLU A 212 9.10 28.49 -16.62
C GLU A 212 8.57 29.23 -17.86
N PRO A 213 9.38 30.11 -18.48
CA PRO A 213 9.04 30.71 -19.77
C PRO A 213 8.97 29.67 -20.90
N VAL A 214 7.93 29.75 -21.71
CA VAL A 214 7.70 28.94 -22.89
C VAL A 214 7.47 29.84 -24.12
N ALA A 215 8.12 29.49 -25.22
CA ALA A 215 7.87 30.14 -26.51
C ALA A 215 6.65 29.49 -27.17
N VAL A 216 5.60 30.27 -27.42
CA VAL A 216 4.36 29.80 -28.04
C VAL A 216 4.13 30.54 -29.36
N MET A 217 3.96 29.81 -30.45
CA MET A 217 3.59 30.37 -31.75
C MET A 217 2.07 30.42 -31.88
N ASN A 218 1.52 31.62 -32.07
CA ASN A 218 0.10 31.77 -32.40
C ASN A 218 -0.19 31.09 -33.76
N THR A 219 -1.17 30.19 -33.80
CA THR A 219 -1.48 29.39 -35.00
C THR A 219 -2.05 30.24 -36.14
N VAL A 220 -2.71 31.35 -35.81
CA VAL A 220 -3.36 32.29 -36.74
C VAL A 220 -2.38 33.35 -37.24
N SER A 221 -1.77 34.11 -36.34
CA SER A 221 -0.90 35.23 -36.71
C SER A 221 0.54 34.84 -37.02
N LYS A 222 0.93 33.58 -36.72
CA LYS A 222 2.30 33.05 -36.80
C LYS A 222 3.33 33.78 -35.94
N LYS A 223 2.92 34.73 -35.09
CA LYS A 223 3.82 35.44 -34.16
C LYS A 223 4.18 34.53 -32.99
N VAL A 224 5.44 34.63 -32.55
CA VAL A 224 5.96 33.93 -31.36
C VAL A 224 5.83 34.82 -30.14
N LEU A 225 5.29 34.28 -29.05
CA LEU A 225 5.03 34.94 -27.78
C LEU A 225 5.83 34.22 -26.67
N GLN A 226 6.38 34.99 -25.73
CA GLN A 226 7.00 34.47 -24.49
C GLN A 226 5.94 34.43 -23.39
N ALA A 227 5.46 33.25 -23.04
CA ALA A 227 4.47 33.05 -21.97
C ALA A 227 5.08 32.28 -20.79
N ILE A 228 4.43 32.29 -19.64
CA ILE A 228 4.80 31.47 -18.47
C ILE A 228 3.82 30.32 -18.36
N ALA A 229 4.34 29.10 -18.28
CA ALA A 229 3.51 27.91 -18.14
C ALA A 229 2.91 27.87 -16.72
N ILE A 230 1.59 27.73 -16.60
CA ILE A 230 0.89 27.72 -15.29
C ILE A 230 0.22 26.38 -15.00
N GLY A 231 0.01 25.55 -16.02
CA GLY A 231 -0.64 24.25 -15.90
C GLY A 231 -0.64 23.51 -17.24
N PRO A 232 -1.21 22.29 -17.27
CA PRO A 232 -1.31 21.49 -18.48
C PRO A 232 -2.00 22.28 -19.60
N ASP A 233 -1.33 22.42 -20.73
CA ASP A 233 -1.82 23.17 -21.90
C ASP A 233 -2.19 24.65 -21.63
N GLN A 234 -1.73 25.24 -20.52
CA GLN A 234 -2.07 26.61 -20.13
C GLN A 234 -0.83 27.46 -19.87
N ALA A 235 -0.83 28.66 -20.47
CA ALA A 235 0.21 29.65 -20.26
C ALA A 235 -0.36 31.07 -20.10
N VAL A 236 0.40 31.96 -19.46
CA VAL A 236 0.01 33.35 -19.22
C VAL A 236 1.09 34.33 -19.74
N VAL A 237 0.66 35.48 -20.25
CA VAL A 237 1.53 36.57 -20.76
C VAL A 237 1.19 37.88 -20.06
N GLY A 238 2.16 38.79 -19.98
CA GLY A 238 1.96 40.15 -19.45
C GLY A 238 2.22 40.28 -17.94
N PRO A 239 1.66 41.30 -17.27
CA PRO A 239 1.90 41.57 -15.84
C PRO A 239 1.51 40.41 -14.92
N ALA A 240 0.47 39.64 -15.29
CA ALA A 240 0.09 38.43 -14.58
C ALA A 240 1.19 37.35 -14.61
N ALA A 241 1.97 37.26 -15.70
CA ALA A 241 3.10 36.35 -15.81
C ALA A 241 4.29 36.77 -14.91
N GLU A 242 4.48 38.08 -14.72
CA GLU A 242 5.47 38.63 -13.79
C GLU A 242 5.08 38.38 -12.33
N GLN A 243 3.79 38.42 -12.00
CA GLN A 243 3.28 38.07 -10.67
C GLN A 243 3.50 36.58 -10.34
N TYR A 244 3.24 35.68 -11.28
CA TYR A 244 3.57 34.26 -11.11
C TYR A 244 5.09 34.06 -10.96
N ARG A 245 5.92 34.76 -11.74
CA ARG A 245 7.38 34.73 -11.56
C ARG A 245 7.83 35.28 -10.20
N ALA A 246 7.17 36.32 -9.68
CA ALA A 246 7.48 36.89 -8.38
C ALA A 246 7.06 35.98 -7.22
N ALA A 247 5.99 35.21 -7.37
CA ALA A 247 5.54 34.20 -6.41
C ALA A 247 6.45 32.95 -6.37
N PHE A 248 7.17 32.68 -7.47
CA PHE A 248 8.12 31.57 -7.58
C PHE A 248 9.53 32.08 -7.89
N PRO A 249 10.25 32.66 -6.91
CA PRO A 249 11.61 33.13 -7.14
C PRO A 249 12.53 31.93 -7.44
N SER A 250 12.90 31.78 -8.71
CA SER A 250 13.98 30.90 -9.13
C SER A 250 15.27 31.34 -8.43
N SER A 251 15.83 30.46 -7.60
CA SER A 251 17.04 30.67 -6.78
C SER A 251 18.34 30.89 -7.56
N GLN A 252 18.27 31.13 -8.86
CA GLN A 252 19.41 31.23 -9.79
C GLN A 252 20.06 32.63 -9.84
N GLN A 253 19.61 33.62 -9.04
CA GLN A 253 20.12 35.00 -9.13
C GLN A 253 21.03 35.47 -7.98
N PHE A 254 21.31 34.64 -6.98
CA PHE A 254 22.30 34.96 -5.94
C PHE A 254 23.68 34.35 -6.25
N ALA A 255 24.25 34.68 -7.41
CA ALA A 255 25.63 34.34 -7.74
C ALA A 255 26.27 35.45 -8.59
N ALA A 256 26.25 36.68 -8.08
CA ALA A 256 27.16 37.74 -8.52
C ALA A 256 27.21 38.86 -7.49
N ARG A 257 28.17 38.78 -6.56
CA ARG A 257 28.94 39.91 -6.04
C ARG A 257 30.14 39.41 -5.26
#